data_AF-A0AAN4YNY5-F1
#
_entry.id   AF-A0AAN4YNY5-F1
#
_cell.length_a   1.000
_cell.length_b   1.000
_cell.length_c   1.000
_cell.angle_alpha   90.00
_cell.angle_beta   90.00
_cell.angle_gamma   90.00
#
_symmetry.space_group_name_H-M   'P 1'
#
loop_
_entity.id
_entity.type
_entity.pdbx_description
1 polymer ?
#
loop_
_entity_poly.entity_id
_entity_poly.type
_entity_poly.pdbx_seq_one_letter_code
_entity_poly.pdbx_strand_id
1 'polypeptide(L)'
;MFILAEDVSSPEEIDLLWENMFQLPSSLPPCRLMDQIGLDTVAFIEDNYVQERGLDSRMTVDWLREKYISPGKLGLKSDKGGLYPPKSAENGVKDEEVLYLLDVGLGSNNSNISLVPTAGRILKFHTSTGKMSTLIEGQSLPDGIDVSRTASRIFWTNMGRSTASNDGSLHSANLDGTDIQTLLPSGTVHTPKQLVVDDVNSKVYFCDREGMGVHRVIFDGTNHDILVRTGSLDKPEERKDMTRWCVGVTLDMGRGYIYWTQKGPSKSGQGRIFRAGIDIPVGQTADNRQDIELLLEGLPEPIDLELDVENQLLYWTDRGEHPTGCSLNRVDVSGRADKAELQSKKEILARQFHEPIGIKLDGKKQVYVTDLGGSVYRVNDGEKSVMWRDNGCYTGIAIS
;
A
#
# COMPACT_ATOMS: atom_id res chain seq x y z
N MET A 1 -7.75 -5.35 40.71
CA MET A 1 -9.03 -4.71 41.06
C MET A 1 -8.97 -3.93 42.36
N PHE A 2 -8.41 -4.46 43.45
CA PHE A 2 -8.34 -3.74 44.74
C PHE A 2 -7.73 -2.33 44.63
N ILE A 3 -6.59 -2.20 43.92
CA ILE A 3 -5.92 -0.91 43.66
C ILE A 3 -6.84 0.09 42.92
N LEU A 4 -7.65 -0.41 41.98
CA LEU A 4 -8.62 0.41 41.24
C LEU A 4 -9.83 0.79 42.12
N ALA A 5 -10.28 -0.13 42.97
CA ALA A 5 -11.44 0.08 43.84
C ALA A 5 -11.18 1.09 44.97
N GLU A 6 -9.93 1.22 45.39
CA GLU A 6 -9.50 2.22 46.37
C GLU A 6 -9.09 3.57 45.74
N ASP A 7 -9.25 3.73 44.42
CA ASP A 7 -8.80 4.90 43.65
C ASP A 7 -7.30 5.24 43.88
N VAL A 8 -6.48 4.22 44.19
CA VAL A 8 -5.03 4.37 44.47
C VAL A 8 -4.24 4.60 43.18
N SER A 9 -4.69 4.05 42.06
CA SER A 9 -4.08 4.25 40.74
C SER A 9 -5.12 4.09 39.65
N SER A 10 -4.90 4.75 38.51
CA SER A 10 -5.76 4.58 37.34
C SER A 10 -5.40 3.31 36.53
N PRO A 11 -6.30 2.79 35.67
CA PRO A 11 -5.99 1.70 34.75
C PRO A 11 -4.74 1.99 33.88
N GLU A 12 -4.59 3.23 33.41
CA GLU A 12 -3.42 3.70 32.64
C GLU A 12 -2.13 3.59 33.44
N GLU A 13 -2.14 4.00 34.71
CA GLU A 13 -0.96 3.97 35.58
C GLU A 13 -0.55 2.53 35.92
N ILE A 14 -1.52 1.65 36.17
CA ILE A 14 -1.27 0.23 36.42
C ILE A 14 -0.63 -0.43 35.19
N ASP A 15 -1.19 -0.21 34.00
CA ASP A 15 -0.69 -0.80 32.77
C ASP A 15 0.70 -0.23 32.40
N LEU A 16 0.93 1.07 32.62
CA LEU A 16 2.24 1.68 32.43
C LEU A 16 3.30 1.11 33.39
N LEU A 17 2.96 0.92 34.67
CA LEU A 17 3.85 0.28 35.64
C LEU A 17 4.14 -1.17 35.24
N TRP A 18 3.12 -1.89 34.78
CA TRP A 18 3.27 -3.28 34.33
C TRP A 18 4.22 -3.39 33.13
N GLU A 19 4.05 -2.55 32.11
CA GLU A 19 4.92 -2.54 30.93
C GLU A 19 6.38 -2.25 31.30
N ASN A 20 6.61 -1.26 32.17
CA ASN A 20 7.96 -0.89 32.62
C ASN A 20 8.61 -1.97 33.50
N MET A 21 7.83 -2.68 34.32
CA MET A 21 8.34 -3.68 35.25
C MET A 21 8.63 -5.04 34.58
N PHE A 22 7.82 -5.45 33.61
CA PHE A 22 7.87 -6.80 33.06
C PHE A 22 8.43 -6.89 31.64
N GLN A 23 8.46 -5.81 30.85
CA GLN A 23 9.07 -5.74 29.51
C GLN A 23 8.78 -6.94 28.59
N LEU A 24 7.57 -7.52 28.67
CA LEU A 24 7.20 -8.69 27.87
C LEU A 24 6.64 -8.23 26.51
N PRO A 25 7.32 -8.49 25.37
CA PRO A 25 7.00 -7.89 24.07
C PRO A 25 5.70 -8.41 23.41
N SER A 26 4.96 -9.32 24.05
CA SER A 26 3.78 -9.98 23.46
C SER A 26 2.58 -10.14 24.40
N SER A 27 2.64 -9.65 25.64
CA SER A 27 1.51 -9.71 26.57
C SER A 27 0.86 -8.35 26.73
N LEU A 28 -0.45 -8.27 26.51
CA LEU A 28 -1.19 -7.07 26.87
C LEU A 28 -1.09 -6.81 28.38
N PRO A 29 -0.96 -5.54 28.79
CA PRO A 29 -0.97 -5.20 30.20
C PRO A 29 -2.36 -5.48 30.81
N PRO A 30 -2.43 -5.68 32.13
CA PRO A 30 -3.55 -6.36 32.79
C PRO A 30 -4.90 -5.66 32.61
N CYS A 31 -4.98 -4.34 32.63
CA CYS A 31 -6.23 -3.61 32.44
C CYS A 31 -6.71 -3.69 30.98
N ARG A 32 -5.83 -3.53 30.00
CA ARG A 32 -6.17 -3.74 28.57
C ARG A 32 -6.57 -5.19 28.28
N LEU A 33 -5.92 -6.15 28.92
CA LEU A 33 -6.26 -7.57 28.77
C LEU A 33 -7.67 -7.87 29.34
N MET A 34 -8.00 -7.31 30.50
CA MET A 34 -9.35 -7.43 31.08
C MET A 34 -10.42 -6.82 30.17
N ASP A 35 -10.16 -5.66 29.56
CA ASP A 35 -11.09 -5.04 28.60
C ASP A 35 -11.20 -5.85 27.30
N GLN A 36 -10.12 -6.50 26.84
CA GLN A 36 -10.17 -7.37 25.65
C GLN A 36 -10.99 -8.64 25.89
N ILE A 37 -10.79 -9.29 27.04
CA ILE A 37 -11.53 -10.49 27.43
C ILE A 37 -13.02 -10.17 27.69
N GLY A 38 -13.28 -8.98 28.23
CA GLY A 38 -14.59 -8.50 28.60
C GLY A 38 -14.84 -8.62 30.11
N LEU A 39 -15.30 -7.52 30.72
CA LEU A 39 -15.40 -7.40 32.18
C LEU A 39 -16.45 -8.34 32.79
N ASP A 40 -17.48 -8.72 32.03
CA ASP A 40 -18.44 -9.75 32.38
C ASP A 40 -17.77 -11.13 32.57
N THR A 41 -16.85 -11.46 31.67
CA THR A 41 -16.10 -12.71 31.67
C THR A 41 -15.07 -12.71 32.79
N VAL A 42 -14.43 -11.57 33.03
CA VAL A 42 -13.52 -11.38 34.18
C VAL A 42 -14.27 -11.57 35.50
N ALA A 43 -15.47 -10.99 35.65
CA ALA A 43 -16.27 -11.17 36.86
C ALA A 43 -16.69 -12.62 37.10
N PHE A 44 -17.07 -13.34 36.03
CA PHE A 44 -17.42 -14.76 36.13
C PHE A 44 -16.24 -15.63 36.60
N ILE A 45 -15.03 -15.33 36.14
CA ILE A 45 -13.81 -16.04 36.58
C ILE A 45 -13.53 -15.76 38.06
N GLU A 46 -13.68 -14.51 38.50
CA GLU A 46 -13.44 -14.11 39.89
C GLU A 46 -14.46 -14.69 40.88
N ASP A 47 -15.73 -14.87 40.49
CA ASP A 47 -16.73 -15.53 41.34
C ASP A 47 -16.30 -16.94 41.75
N ASN A 48 -15.71 -17.69 40.80
CA ASN A 48 -15.21 -19.03 41.08
C ASN A 48 -14.10 -18.98 42.14
N TYR A 49 -13.19 -18.01 42.06
CA TYR A 49 -12.16 -17.82 43.07
C TYR A 49 -12.71 -17.40 44.43
N VAL A 50 -13.72 -16.53 44.47
CA VAL A 50 -14.40 -16.12 45.71
C VAL A 50 -15.07 -17.32 46.39
N GLN A 51 -15.76 -18.18 45.63
CA GLN A 51 -16.44 -19.36 46.16
C GLN A 51 -15.46 -20.44 46.62
N GLU A 52 -14.41 -20.72 45.83
CA GLU A 52 -13.42 -21.76 46.16
C GLU A 52 -12.52 -21.37 47.33
N ARG A 53 -12.16 -20.08 47.45
CA ARG A 53 -11.13 -19.60 48.38
C ARG A 53 -11.67 -18.75 49.52
N GLY A 54 -12.98 -18.48 49.56
CA GLY A 54 -13.64 -17.70 50.61
C GLY A 54 -13.13 -16.25 50.68
N LEU A 55 -12.82 -15.65 49.53
CA LEU A 55 -12.25 -14.29 49.45
C LEU A 55 -13.33 -13.22 49.57
N ASP A 56 -12.96 -12.04 50.08
CA ASP A 56 -13.87 -10.89 50.14
C ASP A 56 -14.11 -10.32 48.73
N SER A 57 -15.37 -10.27 48.31
CA SER A 57 -15.81 -9.84 46.98
C SER A 57 -16.01 -8.33 46.85
N ARG A 58 -16.10 -7.61 47.99
CA ARG A 58 -16.59 -6.21 48.03
C ARG A 58 -15.75 -5.26 47.18
N MET A 59 -14.42 -5.39 47.22
CA MET A 59 -13.47 -4.51 46.52
C MET A 59 -12.93 -5.11 45.22
N THR A 60 -13.52 -6.22 44.76
CA THR A 60 -13.11 -6.92 43.54
C THR A 60 -14.29 -7.08 42.60
N VAL A 61 -14.96 -8.24 42.61
CA VAL A 61 -16.03 -8.58 41.67
C VAL A 61 -17.30 -7.76 41.90
N ASP A 62 -17.63 -7.41 43.15
CA ASP A 62 -18.82 -6.60 43.44
C ASP A 62 -18.63 -5.16 42.97
N TRP A 63 -17.45 -4.59 43.21
CA TRP A 63 -17.07 -3.27 42.69
C TRP A 63 -17.07 -3.25 41.15
N LEU A 64 -16.50 -4.27 40.50
CA LEU A 64 -16.46 -4.37 39.04
C LEU A 64 -17.88 -4.41 38.45
N ARG A 65 -18.79 -5.12 39.12
CA ARG A 65 -20.21 -5.18 38.75
C ARG A 65 -20.91 -3.85 38.89
N GLU A 66 -20.73 -3.17 40.02
CA GLU A 66 -21.40 -1.91 40.31
C GLU A 66 -20.92 -0.80 39.36
N LYS A 67 -19.61 -0.68 39.18
CA LYS A 67 -19.00 0.45 38.45
C LYS A 67 -18.97 0.29 36.94
N TYR A 68 -18.88 -0.93 36.43
CA TYR A 68 -18.67 -1.18 35.00
C TYR A 68 -19.75 -2.06 34.38
N ILE A 69 -20.00 -3.26 34.91
CA ILE A 69 -20.90 -4.22 34.24
C ILE A 69 -22.36 -3.77 34.28
N SER A 70 -22.88 -3.31 35.42
CA SER A 70 -24.28 -2.87 35.55
C SER A 70 -24.60 -1.64 34.67
N PRO A 71 -23.69 -0.65 34.52
CA PRO A 71 -23.82 0.42 33.52
C PRO A 71 -23.68 -0.03 32.05
N GLY A 72 -23.29 -1.28 31.82
CA GLY A 72 -23.07 -1.87 30.49
C GLY A 72 -21.69 -1.59 29.90
N LYS A 73 -20.69 -1.25 30.72
CA LYS A 73 -19.28 -1.09 30.30
C LYS A 73 -18.56 -2.45 30.40
N LEU A 74 -18.44 -3.15 29.27
CA LEU A 74 -17.91 -4.52 29.20
C LEU A 74 -16.53 -4.61 28.52
N GLY A 75 -15.77 -3.52 28.50
CA GLY A 75 -14.52 -3.45 27.73
C GLY A 75 -14.81 -3.37 26.23
N LEU A 76 -14.03 -4.10 25.42
CA LEU A 76 -14.18 -4.14 23.96
C LEU A 76 -15.46 -4.83 23.49
N LYS A 77 -16.21 -5.48 24.39
CA LYS A 77 -17.54 -6.05 24.11
C LYS A 77 -18.67 -5.02 24.19
N SER A 78 -18.38 -3.77 24.55
CA SER A 78 -19.38 -2.71 24.70
C SER A 78 -18.94 -1.42 24.05
N ASP A 79 -19.88 -0.74 23.40
CA ASP A 79 -19.76 0.62 22.88
C ASP A 79 -19.60 1.68 23.99
N LYS A 80 -19.83 1.29 25.26
CA LYS A 80 -19.60 2.11 26.46
C LYS A 80 -18.23 1.90 27.11
N GLY A 81 -17.35 1.09 26.49
CA GLY A 81 -16.00 0.82 26.97
C GLY A 81 -15.97 -0.11 28.18
N GLY A 82 -14.91 -0.03 28.97
CA GLY A 82 -14.66 -0.84 30.17
C GLY A 82 -13.85 -0.06 31.19
N LEU A 83 -12.75 -0.66 31.67
CA LEU A 83 -11.77 0.00 32.52
C LEU A 83 -11.19 1.23 31.82
N TYR A 84 -10.96 1.12 30.52
CA TYR A 84 -10.73 2.26 29.66
C TYR A 84 -12.06 2.87 29.20
N PRO A 85 -12.14 4.19 28.99
CA PRO A 85 -13.33 4.81 28.42
C PRO A 85 -13.74 4.10 27.12
N PRO A 86 -15.03 4.17 26.73
CA PRO A 86 -15.40 3.78 25.36
C PRO A 86 -14.43 4.47 24.45
N LYS A 87 -13.96 3.79 23.39
CA LYS A 87 -13.26 4.49 22.32
C LYS A 87 -14.12 5.71 22.05
N SER A 88 -13.63 6.87 22.45
CA SER A 88 -14.31 8.11 22.15
C SER A 88 -14.50 8.01 20.65
N ALA A 89 -15.69 8.39 20.17
CA ALA A 89 -15.65 9.22 18.98
C ALA A 89 -14.70 10.35 19.38
N GLU A 90 -13.40 10.15 19.14
CA GLU A 90 -12.42 11.20 19.10
C GLU A 90 -13.12 12.28 18.31
N ASN A 91 -13.23 13.49 18.86
CA ASN A 91 -13.65 14.67 18.11
C ASN A 91 -13.10 14.53 16.70
N GLY A 92 -13.97 14.22 15.73
CA GLY A 92 -13.58 13.50 14.52
C GLY A 92 -12.12 13.67 14.18
N VAL A 93 -11.28 12.73 14.64
CA VAL A 93 -10.13 12.38 13.83
C VAL A 93 -10.84 11.76 12.65
N LYS A 94 -11.16 12.60 11.65
CA LYS A 94 -11.22 12.15 10.27
C LYS A 94 -10.09 11.16 10.20
N ASP A 95 -10.35 9.88 9.89
CA ASP A 95 -9.30 8.92 9.54
C ASP A 95 -8.21 9.74 8.88
N GLU A 96 -7.10 9.95 9.61
CA GLU A 96 -6.07 10.85 9.11
C GLU A 96 -5.55 10.09 7.92
N GLU A 97 -5.98 10.49 6.72
CA GLU A 97 -5.60 9.79 5.52
C GLU A 97 -4.09 9.97 5.40
N VAL A 98 -3.38 8.90 5.73
CA VAL A 98 -1.94 8.84 5.65
C VAL A 98 -1.61 8.32 4.27
N LEU A 99 -0.80 9.10 3.56
CA LEU A 99 -0.17 8.66 2.33
C LEU A 99 1.22 8.12 2.65
N TYR A 100 1.53 6.93 2.14
CA TYR A 100 2.90 6.44 2.06
C TYR A 100 3.45 6.78 0.69
N LEU A 101 4.66 7.33 0.66
CA LEU A 101 5.29 7.80 -0.57
C LEU A 101 6.68 7.19 -0.72
N LEU A 102 7.12 7.03 -1.96
CA LEU A 102 8.50 6.70 -2.25
C LEU A 102 9.23 7.91 -2.80
N ASP A 103 10.30 8.32 -2.12
CA ASP A 103 11.33 9.17 -2.72
C ASP A 103 12.43 8.27 -3.27
N VAL A 104 12.65 8.31 -4.58
CA VAL A 104 13.65 7.48 -5.25
C VAL A 104 15.08 7.90 -4.90
N GLY A 105 15.28 9.07 -4.29
CA GLY A 105 16.59 9.54 -3.81
C GLY A 105 17.43 10.28 -4.86
N LEU A 106 16.90 10.47 -6.08
CA LEU A 106 17.58 11.13 -7.19
C LEU A 106 17.61 12.66 -7.06
N GLY A 107 16.66 13.26 -6.34
CA GLY A 107 16.58 14.72 -6.15
C GLY A 107 17.47 15.26 -5.03
N SER A 108 17.99 14.37 -4.17
CA SER A 108 18.85 14.77 -3.06
C SER A 108 20.21 15.27 -3.55
N ASN A 109 20.67 16.41 -3.02
CA ASN A 109 22.03 16.93 -3.26
C ASN A 109 23.09 16.06 -2.53
N ASN A 110 23.33 14.87 -3.08
CA ASN A 110 24.29 13.91 -2.56
C ASN A 110 25.72 14.34 -2.94
N SER A 111 26.51 14.79 -1.96
CA SER A 111 27.93 15.13 -2.17
C SER A 111 28.77 13.92 -2.57
N ASN A 112 28.34 12.72 -2.20
CA ASN A 112 28.92 11.45 -2.64
C ASN A 112 27.96 10.73 -3.60
N ILE A 113 28.28 10.79 -4.90
CA ILE A 113 27.46 10.19 -5.98
C ILE A 113 27.29 8.66 -5.83
N SER A 114 28.21 7.98 -5.15
CA SER A 114 28.09 6.52 -4.93
C SER A 114 26.93 6.13 -4.02
N LEU A 115 26.37 7.08 -3.26
CA LEU A 115 25.22 6.86 -2.39
C LEU A 115 23.88 7.09 -3.10
N VAL A 116 23.88 7.72 -4.28
CA VAL A 116 22.65 8.01 -5.04
C VAL A 116 21.80 6.75 -5.27
N PRO A 117 22.37 5.60 -5.66
CA PRO A 117 21.57 4.38 -5.85
C PRO A 117 20.96 3.79 -4.57
N THR A 118 21.30 4.31 -3.39
CA THR A 118 20.80 3.84 -2.08
C THR A 118 20.21 4.97 -1.25
N ALA A 119 19.98 6.14 -1.84
CA ALA A 119 19.45 7.32 -1.16
C ALA A 119 17.92 7.33 -1.07
N GLY A 120 17.26 6.26 -1.53
CA GLY A 120 15.81 6.16 -1.56
C GLY A 120 15.20 6.04 -0.18
N ARG A 121 13.94 6.47 -0.05
CA ARG A 121 13.23 6.54 1.23
C ARG A 121 11.76 6.17 1.06
N ILE A 122 11.19 5.54 2.08
CA ILE A 122 9.74 5.49 2.28
C ILE A 122 9.38 6.62 3.22
N LEU A 123 8.39 7.42 2.85
CA LEU A 123 7.90 8.57 3.61
C LEU A 123 6.46 8.33 4.05
N LYS A 124 6.08 9.00 5.13
CA LYS A 124 4.73 9.07 5.67
C LYS A 124 4.25 10.51 5.63
N PHE A 125 3.12 10.74 4.97
CA PHE A 125 2.51 12.06 4.80
C PHE A 125 1.12 12.11 5.42
N HIS A 126 0.94 13.00 6.39
CA HIS A 126 -0.35 13.25 7.02
C HIS A 126 -1.09 14.35 6.25
N THR A 127 -2.12 13.99 5.49
CA THR A 127 -2.85 14.95 4.62
C THR A 127 -3.57 16.05 5.41
N SER A 128 -4.00 15.77 6.64
CA SER A 128 -4.67 16.70 7.55
C SER A 128 -3.76 17.84 8.03
N THR A 129 -2.52 17.50 8.38
CA THR A 129 -1.54 18.43 8.97
C THR A 129 -0.56 18.96 7.94
N GLY A 130 -0.48 18.34 6.77
CA GLY A 130 0.54 18.63 5.76
C GLY A 130 1.95 18.22 6.20
N LYS A 131 2.09 17.33 7.18
CA LYS A 131 3.39 16.91 7.72
C LYS A 131 3.91 15.68 6.97
N MET A 132 5.12 15.81 6.42
CA MET A 132 5.91 14.73 5.84
C MET A 132 7.01 14.28 6.81
N SER A 133 7.21 12.97 6.94
CA SER A 133 8.34 12.40 7.71
C SER A 133 8.91 11.17 7.03
N THR A 134 10.21 10.96 7.15
CA THR A 134 10.85 9.72 6.71
C THR A 134 10.47 8.56 7.62
N LEU A 135 10.08 7.44 7.02
CA LEU A 135 9.75 6.19 7.72
C LEU A 135 10.90 5.18 7.63
N ILE A 136 11.44 4.98 6.42
CA ILE A 136 12.53 4.04 6.15
C ILE A 136 13.52 4.72 5.19
N GLU A 137 14.80 4.63 5.49
CA GLU A 137 15.90 5.19 4.67
C GLU A 137 16.72 4.09 3.97
N GLY A 138 17.67 4.49 3.13
CA GLY A 138 18.69 3.58 2.60
C GLY A 138 18.21 2.64 1.49
N GLN A 139 17.12 2.99 0.80
CA GLN A 139 16.50 2.12 -0.20
C GLN A 139 17.16 2.23 -1.58
N SER A 140 17.21 1.11 -2.29
CA SER A 140 17.83 1.01 -3.60
C SER A 140 16.89 1.40 -4.74
N LEU A 141 16.77 2.71 -4.96
CA LEU A 141 15.91 3.31 -5.98
C LEU A 141 14.48 2.72 -5.93
N PRO A 142 13.72 2.96 -4.84
CA PRO A 142 12.38 2.41 -4.69
C PRO A 142 11.43 3.00 -5.74
N ASP A 143 10.51 2.19 -6.28
CA ASP A 143 9.62 2.62 -7.36
C ASP A 143 8.13 2.38 -7.10
N GLY A 144 7.72 1.14 -6.83
CA GLY A 144 6.34 0.77 -6.53
C GLY A 144 6.08 0.58 -5.04
N ILE A 145 4.91 0.98 -4.56
CA ILE A 145 4.47 0.82 -3.16
C ILE A 145 2.96 0.56 -3.09
N ASP A 146 2.54 -0.30 -2.17
CA ASP A 146 1.14 -0.45 -1.79
C ASP A 146 1.03 -0.94 -0.34
N VAL A 147 -0.17 -0.86 0.25
CA VAL A 147 -0.42 -1.20 1.65
C VAL A 147 -1.45 -2.32 1.75
N SER A 148 -1.15 -3.32 2.56
CA SER A 148 -2.14 -4.29 3.05
C SER A 148 -2.70 -3.79 4.37
N ARG A 149 -4.01 -3.54 4.41
CA ARG A 149 -4.70 -3.18 5.65
C ARG A 149 -4.84 -4.38 6.57
N THR A 150 -5.10 -5.55 5.97
CA THR A 150 -5.35 -6.78 6.74
C THR A 150 -4.09 -7.30 7.42
N ALA A 151 -2.93 -7.21 6.76
CA ALA A 151 -1.65 -7.56 7.34
C ALA A 151 -1.01 -6.42 8.14
N SER A 152 -1.52 -5.18 7.99
CA SER A 152 -0.89 -3.96 8.53
C SER A 152 0.56 -3.80 8.06
N ARG A 153 0.78 -3.98 6.75
CA ARG A 153 2.11 -3.93 6.13
C ARG A 153 2.16 -3.07 4.88
N ILE A 154 3.28 -2.40 4.71
CA ILE A 154 3.68 -1.72 3.48
C ILE A 154 4.49 -2.72 2.65
N PHE A 155 4.28 -2.75 1.34
CA PHE A 155 5.10 -3.49 0.38
C PHE A 155 5.72 -2.52 -0.60
N TRP A 156 7.00 -2.69 -0.95
CA TRP A 156 7.65 -1.86 -1.95
C TRP A 156 8.69 -2.62 -2.78
N THR A 157 8.87 -2.17 -4.01
CA THR A 157 9.92 -2.64 -4.92
C THR A 157 11.13 -1.73 -4.89
N ASN A 158 12.31 -2.32 -4.97
CA ASN A 158 13.59 -1.64 -5.16
C ASN A 158 14.13 -2.00 -6.53
N MET A 159 14.39 -0.99 -7.38
CA MET A 159 14.91 -1.19 -8.74
C MET A 159 16.33 -1.75 -8.75
N GLY A 160 17.06 -1.66 -7.64
CA GLY A 160 18.45 -2.06 -7.53
C GLY A 160 19.40 -0.88 -7.71
N ARG A 161 20.68 -1.13 -8.05
CA ARG A 161 21.69 -0.06 -8.15
C ARG A 161 21.61 0.70 -9.47
N SER A 162 21.15 0.05 -10.53
CA SER A 162 20.95 0.65 -11.83
C SER A 162 19.98 -0.20 -12.64
N THR A 163 19.34 0.41 -13.64
CA THR A 163 18.44 -0.34 -14.53
C THR A 163 19.17 -1.34 -15.44
N ALA A 164 20.51 -1.30 -15.50
CA ALA A 164 21.33 -2.28 -16.21
C ALA A 164 21.75 -3.47 -15.33
N SER A 165 21.47 -3.39 -14.02
CA SER A 165 21.84 -4.41 -13.04
C SER A 165 20.62 -5.30 -12.76
N ASN A 166 20.83 -6.61 -12.79
CA ASN A 166 19.81 -7.58 -12.35
C ASN A 166 19.95 -7.75 -10.83
N ASP A 167 19.60 -6.70 -10.08
CA ASP A 167 19.76 -6.64 -8.62
C ASP A 167 18.51 -6.07 -7.91
N GLY A 168 17.36 -6.09 -8.60
CA GLY A 168 16.06 -5.70 -8.07
C GLY A 168 15.56 -6.61 -6.94
N SER A 169 14.70 -6.07 -6.08
CA SER A 169 14.15 -6.77 -4.91
C SER A 169 12.75 -6.28 -4.51
N LEU A 170 12.05 -7.08 -3.70
CA LEU A 170 10.74 -6.75 -3.13
C LEU A 170 10.81 -6.91 -1.61
N HIS A 171 10.27 -5.94 -0.87
CA HIS A 171 10.33 -5.89 0.58
C HIS A 171 8.96 -5.57 1.18
N SER A 172 8.83 -5.81 2.48
CA SER A 172 7.69 -5.37 3.28
C SER A 172 8.12 -4.88 4.66
N ALA A 173 7.28 -4.11 5.33
CA ALA A 173 7.49 -3.63 6.70
C ALA A 173 6.14 -3.38 7.37
N ASN A 174 6.14 -3.28 8.69
CA ASN A 174 4.98 -2.75 9.42
C ASN A 174 4.68 -1.31 8.98
N LEU A 175 3.43 -0.86 9.21
CA LEU A 175 2.99 0.51 8.89
C LEU A 175 3.79 1.63 9.59
N ASP A 176 4.52 1.29 10.65
CA ASP A 176 5.42 2.17 11.40
C ASP A 176 6.89 2.08 10.95
N GLY A 177 7.18 1.29 9.92
CA GLY A 177 8.52 1.10 9.36
C GLY A 177 9.37 0.03 10.03
N THR A 178 8.86 -0.61 11.09
CA THR A 178 9.56 -1.71 11.78
C THR A 178 9.40 -3.03 11.03
N ASP A 179 10.16 -4.06 11.45
CA ASP A 179 10.06 -5.42 10.91
C ASP A 179 10.18 -5.49 9.38
N ILE A 180 11.26 -4.90 8.85
CA ILE A 180 11.58 -4.97 7.42
C ILE A 180 11.90 -6.43 7.05
N GLN A 181 11.16 -6.97 6.09
CA GLN A 181 11.31 -8.31 5.55
C GLN A 181 11.61 -8.25 4.06
N THR A 182 12.63 -8.99 3.61
CA THR A 182 12.91 -9.17 2.19
C THR A 182 12.10 -10.35 1.65
N LEU A 183 11.12 -10.06 0.80
CA LEU A 183 10.26 -11.08 0.18
C LEU A 183 10.96 -11.72 -1.01
N LEU A 184 11.51 -10.90 -1.89
CA LEU A 184 12.32 -11.34 -3.03
C LEU A 184 13.72 -10.72 -2.91
N PRO A 185 14.78 -11.52 -2.69
CA PRO A 185 16.13 -11.00 -2.54
C PRO A 185 16.68 -10.43 -3.84
N SER A 186 17.71 -9.59 -3.71
CA SER A 186 18.37 -8.92 -4.83
C SER A 186 18.78 -9.91 -5.93
N GLY A 187 18.36 -9.62 -7.17
CA GLY A 187 18.66 -10.42 -8.35
C GLY A 187 17.67 -11.56 -8.63
N THR A 188 16.64 -11.71 -7.80
CA THR A 188 15.47 -12.57 -8.12
C THR A 188 14.64 -12.00 -9.27
N VAL A 189 14.60 -10.67 -9.35
CA VAL A 189 13.94 -9.88 -10.40
C VAL A 189 14.89 -8.78 -10.85
N HIS A 190 14.74 -8.32 -12.09
CA HIS A 190 15.71 -7.42 -12.70
C HIS A 190 15.53 -5.99 -12.21
N THR A 191 14.40 -5.37 -12.55
CA THR A 191 14.15 -3.97 -12.20
C THR A 191 12.65 -3.79 -11.95
N PRO A 192 12.15 -4.31 -10.81
CA PRO A 192 10.74 -4.27 -10.46
C PRO A 192 10.25 -2.83 -10.35
N LYS A 193 8.98 -2.61 -10.70
CA LYS A 193 8.32 -1.31 -10.80
C LYS A 193 7.09 -1.29 -9.90
N GLN A 194 6.02 -0.63 -10.35
CA GLN A 194 4.80 -0.46 -9.60
C GLN A 194 4.20 -1.82 -9.23
N LEU A 195 3.52 -1.82 -8.08
CA LEU A 195 2.95 -3.02 -7.48
C LEU A 195 1.55 -2.70 -6.95
N VAL A 196 0.74 -3.75 -6.84
CA VAL A 196 -0.58 -3.70 -6.22
C VAL A 196 -0.73 -4.88 -5.27
N VAL A 197 -1.37 -4.64 -4.13
CA VAL A 197 -1.66 -5.64 -3.11
C VAL A 197 -3.06 -6.22 -3.31
N ASP A 198 -3.14 -7.54 -3.39
CA ASP A 198 -4.38 -8.30 -3.23
C ASP A 198 -4.50 -8.74 -1.77
N ASP A 199 -5.16 -7.90 -0.98
CA ASP A 199 -5.38 -8.10 0.46
C ASP A 199 -6.13 -9.41 0.75
N VAL A 200 -7.10 -9.77 -0.10
CA VAL A 200 -7.98 -10.94 0.11
C VAL A 200 -7.20 -12.25 -0.02
N ASN A 201 -6.32 -12.34 -1.01
CA ASN A 201 -5.55 -13.57 -1.25
C ASN A 201 -4.11 -13.52 -0.71
N SER A 202 -3.74 -12.43 -0.04
CA SER A 202 -2.40 -12.20 0.52
C SER A 202 -1.30 -12.32 -0.53
N LYS A 203 -1.49 -11.63 -1.67
CA LYS A 203 -0.53 -11.64 -2.80
C LYS A 203 -0.15 -10.23 -3.21
N VAL A 204 1.10 -10.09 -3.66
CA VAL A 204 1.61 -8.88 -4.29
C VAL A 204 1.79 -9.15 -5.78
N TYR A 205 1.28 -8.26 -6.62
CA TYR A 205 1.49 -8.27 -8.06
C TYR A 205 2.35 -7.07 -8.43
N PHE A 206 3.32 -7.26 -9.32
CA PHE A 206 4.22 -6.18 -9.72
C PHE A 206 4.77 -6.42 -11.13
N CYS A 207 5.19 -5.35 -11.80
CA CYS A 207 5.86 -5.45 -13.09
C CYS A 207 7.39 -5.49 -12.92
N ASP A 208 8.08 -6.24 -13.76
CA ASP A 208 9.53 -6.19 -13.92
C ASP A 208 9.87 -5.60 -15.30
N ARG A 209 10.47 -4.40 -15.30
CA ARG A 209 10.67 -3.60 -16.51
C ARG A 209 11.64 -4.28 -17.46
N GLU A 210 12.88 -4.46 -16.99
CA GLU A 210 13.93 -5.13 -17.74
C GLU A 210 13.75 -6.64 -17.77
N GLY A 211 13.12 -7.24 -16.75
CA GLY A 211 12.72 -8.65 -16.76
C GLY A 211 11.58 -8.98 -17.72
N MET A 212 10.91 -7.95 -18.27
CA MET A 212 9.87 -8.05 -19.31
C MET A 212 8.71 -8.95 -18.89
N GLY A 213 8.11 -8.68 -17.73
CA GLY A 213 6.98 -9.47 -17.26
C GLY A 213 6.15 -8.85 -16.16
N VAL A 214 5.01 -9.50 -15.92
CA VAL A 214 4.12 -9.25 -14.77
C VAL A 214 4.23 -10.44 -13.83
N HIS A 215 4.48 -10.16 -12.56
CA HIS A 215 4.82 -11.15 -11.54
C HIS A 215 3.78 -11.14 -10.42
N ARG A 216 3.75 -12.25 -9.67
CA ARG A 216 2.94 -12.43 -8.46
C ARG A 216 3.75 -13.17 -7.41
N VAL A 217 3.58 -12.82 -6.14
CA VAL A 217 4.19 -13.53 -5.00
C VAL A 217 3.26 -13.46 -3.79
N ILE A 218 3.34 -14.44 -2.89
CA ILE A 218 2.62 -14.42 -1.60
C ILE A 218 3.31 -13.43 -0.66
N PHE A 219 2.59 -12.87 0.32
CA PHE A 219 3.12 -11.92 1.31
C PHE A 219 4.36 -12.40 2.07
N ASP A 220 4.57 -13.71 2.18
CA ASP A 220 5.75 -14.32 2.83
C ASP A 220 6.95 -14.53 1.88
N GLY A 221 6.82 -14.12 0.60
CA GLY A 221 7.85 -14.28 -0.43
C GLY A 221 7.81 -15.62 -1.17
N THR A 222 6.92 -16.54 -0.81
CA THR A 222 6.78 -17.83 -1.49
C THR A 222 5.92 -17.75 -2.75
N ASN A 223 5.98 -18.78 -3.60
CA ASN A 223 5.20 -18.89 -4.84
C ASN A 223 5.31 -17.66 -5.74
N HIS A 224 6.56 -17.28 -6.05
CA HIS A 224 6.86 -16.27 -7.05
C HIS A 224 6.60 -16.81 -8.46
N ASP A 225 5.52 -16.34 -9.08
CA ASP A 225 5.09 -16.70 -10.42
C ASP A 225 5.29 -15.55 -11.41
N ILE A 226 5.55 -15.88 -12.66
CA ILE A 226 5.45 -14.96 -13.80
C ILE A 226 4.11 -15.23 -14.47
N LEU A 227 3.24 -14.22 -14.55
CA LEU A 227 1.90 -14.33 -15.13
C LEU A 227 1.86 -13.93 -16.61
N VAL A 228 2.75 -13.03 -17.01
CA VAL A 228 2.91 -12.55 -18.38
C VAL A 228 4.40 -12.40 -18.65
N ARG A 229 4.88 -12.96 -19.76
CA ARG A 229 6.23 -12.70 -20.27
C ARG A 229 6.15 -12.06 -21.65
N THR A 230 6.71 -10.86 -21.77
CA THR A 230 6.67 -10.07 -23.00
C THR A 230 7.96 -10.15 -23.80
N GLY A 231 9.01 -10.78 -23.28
CA GLY A 231 10.28 -11.00 -23.96
C GLY A 231 11.25 -11.88 -23.17
N SER A 232 12.39 -12.20 -23.79
CA SER A 232 13.45 -13.03 -23.24
C SER A 232 14.75 -12.23 -23.07
N LEU A 233 15.38 -12.39 -21.91
CA LEU A 233 16.70 -11.81 -21.61
C LEU A 233 17.83 -12.44 -22.45
N ASP A 234 17.64 -13.65 -22.97
CA ASP A 234 18.64 -14.34 -23.81
C ASP A 234 18.74 -13.76 -25.22
N LYS A 235 17.77 -12.92 -25.61
CA LYS A 235 17.65 -12.31 -26.92
C LYS A 235 18.01 -10.83 -26.88
N PRO A 236 19.19 -10.42 -27.40
CA PRO A 236 19.64 -9.02 -27.35
C PRO A 236 18.68 -8.01 -27.99
N GLU A 237 17.95 -8.42 -29.02
CA GLU A 237 16.96 -7.63 -29.73
C GLU A 237 15.71 -7.37 -28.88
N GLU A 238 15.25 -8.36 -28.12
CA GLU A 238 14.08 -8.21 -27.24
C GLU A 238 14.44 -7.36 -26.01
N ARG A 239 15.65 -7.53 -25.44
CA ARG A 239 16.13 -6.68 -24.34
C ARG A 239 16.18 -5.19 -24.66
N LYS A 240 16.45 -4.83 -25.92
CA LYS A 240 16.51 -3.44 -26.39
C LYS A 240 15.15 -2.89 -26.80
N ASP A 241 14.16 -3.74 -26.98
CA ASP A 241 12.81 -3.36 -27.36
C ASP A 241 12.05 -2.83 -26.14
N MET A 242 12.16 -1.52 -25.92
CA MET A 242 11.49 -0.82 -24.81
C MET A 242 9.97 -0.94 -24.85
N THR A 243 9.38 -1.39 -25.97
CA THR A 243 7.94 -1.64 -26.04
C THR A 243 7.54 -2.88 -25.24
N ARG A 244 8.49 -3.75 -24.85
CA ARG A 244 8.28 -4.95 -24.02
C ARG A 244 8.30 -4.67 -22.52
N TRP A 245 8.73 -3.49 -22.12
CA TRP A 245 8.93 -3.13 -20.73
C TRP A 245 7.62 -2.85 -19.99
N CYS A 246 7.28 -3.72 -19.05
CA CYS A 246 6.10 -3.59 -18.18
C CYS A 246 6.41 -2.64 -17.01
N VAL A 247 5.45 -1.82 -16.57
CA VAL A 247 5.70 -0.80 -15.53
C VAL A 247 4.64 -0.76 -14.43
N GLY A 248 3.40 -0.44 -14.79
CA GLY A 248 2.24 -0.34 -13.91
C GLY A 248 1.47 -1.65 -13.85
N VAL A 249 0.75 -1.91 -12.75
CA VAL A 249 -0.17 -3.05 -12.64
C VAL A 249 -1.34 -2.73 -11.72
N THR A 250 -2.55 -3.13 -12.08
CA THR A 250 -3.73 -3.12 -11.18
C THR A 250 -4.61 -4.34 -11.45
N LEU A 251 -5.58 -4.60 -10.57
CA LEU A 251 -6.41 -5.80 -10.58
C LEU A 251 -7.91 -5.47 -10.64
N ASP A 252 -8.66 -6.28 -11.37
CA ASP A 252 -10.10 -6.42 -11.21
C ASP A 252 -10.38 -7.84 -10.72
N MET A 253 -10.38 -8.03 -9.40
CA MET A 253 -10.63 -9.34 -8.80
C MET A 253 -12.06 -9.85 -9.05
N GLY A 254 -13.03 -8.94 -9.17
CA GLY A 254 -14.43 -9.29 -9.41
C GLY A 254 -14.68 -9.86 -10.80
N ARG A 255 -13.93 -9.37 -11.80
CA ARG A 255 -13.99 -9.87 -13.19
C ARG A 255 -12.84 -10.81 -13.55
N GLY A 256 -11.87 -10.99 -12.66
CA GLY A 256 -10.74 -11.89 -12.84
C GLY A 256 -9.70 -11.37 -13.83
N TYR A 257 -9.47 -10.06 -13.89
CA TYR A 257 -8.50 -9.44 -14.82
C TYR A 257 -7.31 -8.81 -14.11
N ILE A 258 -6.16 -8.89 -14.77
CA ILE A 258 -4.96 -8.09 -14.48
C ILE A 258 -4.73 -7.11 -15.62
N TYR A 259 -4.39 -5.86 -15.28
CA TYR A 259 -4.09 -4.80 -16.24
C TYR A 259 -2.66 -4.34 -16.04
N TRP A 260 -1.96 -3.99 -17.12
CA TRP A 260 -0.59 -3.46 -17.03
C TRP A 260 -0.28 -2.45 -18.16
N THR A 261 0.66 -1.55 -17.88
CA THR A 261 1.23 -0.64 -18.90
C THR A 261 2.50 -1.23 -19.51
N GLN A 262 2.74 -0.90 -20.77
CA GLN A 262 4.05 -1.05 -21.42
C GLN A 262 4.46 0.29 -22.03
N LYS A 263 5.56 0.87 -21.54
CA LYS A 263 5.87 2.30 -21.77
C LYS A 263 6.39 2.65 -23.17
N GLY A 264 7.13 1.75 -23.82
CA GLY A 264 7.89 2.09 -25.03
C GLY A 264 9.08 3.02 -24.75
N PRO A 265 9.79 3.48 -25.80
CA PRO A 265 10.83 4.48 -25.65
C PRO A 265 10.28 5.79 -25.10
N SER A 266 11.10 6.54 -24.36
CA SER A 266 10.63 7.76 -23.72
C SER A 266 10.13 8.77 -24.76
N LYS A 267 8.96 9.37 -24.49
CA LYS A 267 8.32 10.39 -25.35
C LYS A 267 8.03 9.90 -26.78
N SER A 268 7.87 8.60 -26.99
CA SER A 268 7.80 8.02 -28.35
C SER A 268 6.39 7.84 -28.90
N GLY A 269 5.35 7.90 -28.07
CA GLY A 269 3.99 7.57 -28.51
C GLY A 269 3.80 6.09 -28.82
N GLN A 270 4.68 5.20 -28.31
CA GLN A 270 4.58 3.75 -28.51
C GLN A 270 4.07 3.02 -27.25
N GLY A 271 3.60 3.77 -26.27
CA GLY A 271 3.03 3.26 -25.04
C GLY A 271 1.72 2.53 -25.27
N ARG A 272 1.48 1.49 -24.45
CA ARG A 272 0.32 0.61 -24.54
C ARG A 272 -0.21 0.22 -23.17
N ILE A 273 -1.49 -0.12 -23.10
CA ILE A 273 -2.13 -0.73 -21.93
C ILE A 273 -2.79 -2.02 -22.37
N PHE A 274 -2.60 -3.07 -21.57
CA PHE A 274 -3.12 -4.41 -21.83
C PHE A 274 -3.93 -4.90 -20.63
N ARG A 275 -4.72 -5.95 -20.86
CA ARG A 275 -5.24 -6.81 -19.81
C ARG A 275 -5.19 -8.28 -20.20
N ALA A 276 -5.32 -9.17 -19.22
CA ALA A 276 -5.50 -10.61 -19.41
C ALA A 276 -6.20 -11.20 -18.19
N GLY A 277 -6.61 -12.46 -18.24
CA GLY A 277 -7.09 -13.16 -17.04
C GLY A 277 -6.02 -13.17 -15.93
N ILE A 278 -6.41 -13.10 -14.66
CA ILE A 278 -5.47 -13.22 -13.54
C ILE A 278 -4.78 -14.58 -13.58
N ASP A 279 -5.57 -15.64 -13.82
CA ASP A 279 -5.05 -16.98 -14.02
C ASP A 279 -4.71 -17.23 -15.49
N ILE A 280 -3.61 -17.93 -15.70
CA ILE A 280 -3.20 -18.37 -17.04
C ILE A 280 -4.17 -19.47 -17.49
N PRO A 281 -4.71 -19.41 -18.72
CA PRO A 281 -5.60 -20.45 -19.24
C PRO A 281 -4.97 -21.85 -19.18
N VAL A 282 -5.78 -22.87 -18.92
CA VAL A 282 -5.32 -24.27 -18.80
C VAL A 282 -4.55 -24.70 -20.05
N GLY A 283 -3.35 -25.25 -19.85
CA GLY A 283 -2.47 -25.71 -20.92
C GLY A 283 -1.61 -24.60 -21.55
N GLN A 284 -1.74 -23.36 -21.10
CA GLN A 284 -0.91 -22.22 -21.52
C GLN A 284 0.12 -21.87 -20.44
N THR A 285 1.08 -21.02 -20.79
CA THR A 285 2.12 -20.48 -19.91
C THR A 285 2.17 -18.95 -20.06
N ALA A 286 2.94 -18.29 -19.20
CA ALA A 286 3.15 -16.84 -19.29
C ALA A 286 3.72 -16.39 -20.65
N ASP A 287 4.47 -17.26 -21.32
CA ASP A 287 5.09 -17.01 -22.61
C ASP A 287 4.14 -17.13 -23.80
N ASN A 288 3.08 -17.95 -23.68
CA ASN A 288 2.25 -18.34 -24.82
C ASN A 288 0.76 -18.08 -24.62
N ARG A 289 0.38 -17.45 -23.50
CA ARG A 289 -1.02 -17.17 -23.20
C ARG A 289 -1.65 -16.30 -24.29
N GLN A 290 -2.83 -16.70 -24.76
CA GLN A 290 -3.51 -16.10 -25.91
C GLN A 290 -4.66 -15.16 -25.52
N ASP A 291 -4.94 -15.05 -24.21
CA ASP A 291 -6.01 -14.23 -23.66
C ASP A 291 -5.58 -12.78 -23.35
N ILE A 292 -4.40 -12.36 -23.82
CA ILE A 292 -3.92 -10.98 -23.69
C ILE A 292 -4.67 -10.08 -24.67
N GLU A 293 -5.32 -9.04 -24.15
CA GLU A 293 -6.05 -8.04 -24.90
C GLU A 293 -5.31 -6.70 -24.86
N LEU A 294 -5.03 -6.13 -26.03
CA LEU A 294 -4.51 -4.76 -26.17
C LEU A 294 -5.68 -3.77 -26.06
N LEU A 295 -5.69 -2.95 -25.00
CA LEU A 295 -6.78 -2.01 -24.72
C LEU A 295 -6.53 -0.64 -25.37
N LEU A 296 -5.32 -0.11 -25.20
CA LEU A 296 -4.92 1.20 -25.70
C LEU A 296 -3.52 1.13 -26.29
N GLU A 297 -3.28 1.92 -27.33
CA GLU A 297 -1.96 2.09 -27.96
C GLU A 297 -1.73 3.55 -28.35
N GLY A 298 -0.52 3.86 -28.82
CA GLY A 298 -0.22 5.24 -29.22
C GLY A 298 -0.11 6.19 -28.01
N LEU A 299 0.10 5.66 -26.80
CA LEU A 299 0.19 6.46 -25.58
C LEU A 299 1.59 7.09 -25.47
N PRO A 300 1.72 8.32 -24.94
CA PRO A 300 3.00 9.00 -24.80
C PRO A 300 4.07 8.15 -24.12
N GLU A 301 3.83 7.77 -22.87
CA GLU A 301 4.70 6.94 -22.03
C GLU A 301 3.93 6.58 -20.73
N PRO A 302 3.02 5.58 -20.79
CA PRO A 302 2.14 5.26 -19.67
C PRO A 302 2.93 4.52 -18.60
N ILE A 303 2.78 4.95 -17.34
CA ILE A 303 3.59 4.50 -16.22
C ILE A 303 2.78 3.66 -15.25
N ASP A 304 2.04 4.29 -14.34
CA ASP A 304 1.26 3.59 -13.33
C ASP A 304 -0.23 3.67 -13.66
N LEU A 305 -1.01 2.72 -13.14
CA LEU A 305 -2.45 2.64 -13.40
C LEU A 305 -3.22 2.15 -12.18
N GLU A 306 -4.47 2.60 -12.05
CA GLU A 306 -5.35 2.15 -10.98
C GLU A 306 -6.80 2.06 -11.48
N LEU A 307 -7.55 1.09 -10.97
CA LEU A 307 -8.92 0.81 -11.40
C LEU A 307 -9.92 1.23 -10.32
N ASP A 308 -10.87 2.09 -10.67
CA ASP A 308 -12.12 2.20 -9.93
C ASP A 308 -12.98 0.99 -10.29
N VAL A 309 -12.94 -0.04 -9.46
CA VAL A 309 -13.64 -1.32 -9.70
C VAL A 309 -15.15 -1.14 -9.77
N GLU A 310 -15.72 -0.21 -8.99
CA GLU A 310 -17.17 -0.01 -8.94
C GLU A 310 -17.71 0.59 -10.25
N ASN A 311 -17.02 1.61 -10.76
CA ASN A 311 -17.42 2.30 -11.99
C ASN A 311 -16.73 1.76 -13.24
N GLN A 312 -15.77 0.85 -13.09
CA GLN A 312 -14.95 0.31 -14.17
C GLN A 312 -14.21 1.41 -14.96
N LEU A 313 -13.68 2.39 -14.23
CA LEU A 313 -12.87 3.46 -14.79
C LEU A 313 -11.40 3.16 -14.54
N LEU A 314 -10.64 2.95 -15.61
CA LEU A 314 -9.20 2.74 -15.56
C LEU A 314 -8.49 4.09 -15.65
N TYR A 315 -7.70 4.42 -14.63
CA TYR A 315 -6.89 5.63 -14.56
C TYR A 315 -5.42 5.31 -14.80
N TRP A 316 -4.68 6.22 -15.40
CA TRP A 316 -3.23 6.07 -15.54
C TRP A 316 -2.49 7.40 -15.67
N THR A 317 -1.21 7.37 -15.30
CA THR A 317 -0.27 8.47 -15.52
C THR A 317 0.48 8.28 -16.84
N ASP A 318 0.57 9.35 -17.62
CA ASP A 318 1.42 9.40 -18.81
C ASP A 318 2.54 10.41 -18.60
N ARG A 319 3.78 9.94 -18.76
CA ARG A 319 4.94 10.82 -18.94
C ARG A 319 4.97 11.37 -20.36
N GLY A 320 5.78 12.38 -20.60
CA GLY A 320 6.10 12.85 -21.94
C GLY A 320 5.79 14.33 -22.19
N GLU A 321 5.68 14.70 -23.45
CA GLU A 321 5.63 16.10 -23.89
C GLU A 321 4.22 16.58 -24.25
N HIS A 322 4.07 17.89 -24.42
CA HIS A 322 2.86 18.47 -24.99
C HIS A 322 2.54 17.89 -26.40
N PRO A 323 1.26 17.72 -26.76
CA PRO A 323 0.06 18.16 -26.04
C PRO A 323 -0.63 17.07 -25.20
N THR A 324 -0.14 15.83 -25.14
CA THR A 324 -0.87 14.71 -24.50
C THR A 324 -0.12 14.05 -23.34
N GLY A 325 1.18 14.29 -23.17
CA GLY A 325 1.97 13.79 -22.05
C GLY A 325 1.89 14.66 -20.79
N CYS A 326 2.57 14.19 -19.74
CA CYS A 326 2.57 14.77 -18.39
C CYS A 326 1.13 14.99 -17.90
N SER A 327 0.36 13.90 -17.91
CA SER A 327 -1.08 13.87 -17.75
C SER A 327 -1.57 12.75 -16.83
N LEU A 328 -2.73 12.98 -16.24
CA LEU A 328 -3.58 11.98 -15.61
C LEU A 328 -4.74 11.72 -16.56
N ASN A 329 -4.97 10.46 -16.88
CA ASN A 329 -5.94 10.05 -17.88
C ASN A 329 -6.93 9.05 -17.27
N ARG A 330 -8.09 8.90 -17.90
CA ARG A 330 -9.02 7.79 -17.61
C ARG A 330 -9.73 7.28 -18.85
N VAL A 331 -10.25 6.06 -18.76
CA VAL A 331 -11.17 5.47 -19.74
C VAL A 331 -12.13 4.48 -19.06
N ASP A 332 -13.35 4.39 -19.57
CA ASP A 332 -14.32 3.37 -19.17
C ASP A 332 -13.98 2.02 -19.81
N VAL A 333 -13.73 1.01 -18.96
CA VAL A 333 -13.42 -0.38 -19.35
C VAL A 333 -14.56 -1.36 -19.04
N SER A 334 -15.76 -0.86 -18.74
CA SER A 334 -16.94 -1.67 -18.44
C SER A 334 -17.41 -2.52 -19.62
N GLY A 335 -17.18 -2.02 -20.85
CA GLY A 335 -17.59 -2.64 -22.11
C GLY A 335 -16.63 -3.72 -22.63
N ARG A 336 -16.79 -4.07 -23.91
CA ARG A 336 -15.86 -4.97 -24.60
C ARG A 336 -14.51 -4.27 -24.80
N ALA A 337 -13.43 -5.05 -24.88
CA ALA A 337 -12.11 -4.55 -25.26
C ALA A 337 -12.05 -4.22 -26.76
N ASP A 338 -12.85 -3.25 -27.21
CA ASP A 338 -12.71 -2.65 -28.54
C ASP A 338 -11.72 -1.48 -28.45
N LYS A 339 -10.53 -1.70 -29.02
CA LYS A 339 -9.45 -0.71 -28.99
C LYS A 339 -9.84 0.63 -29.60
N ALA A 340 -10.60 0.65 -30.70
CA ALA A 340 -10.97 1.90 -31.37
C ALA A 340 -11.98 2.69 -30.53
N GLU A 341 -12.94 1.99 -29.93
CA GLU A 341 -13.90 2.58 -29.00
C GLU A 341 -13.20 3.16 -27.77
N LEU A 342 -12.36 2.37 -27.10
CA LEU A 342 -11.59 2.80 -25.92
C LEU A 342 -10.71 4.02 -26.24
N GLN A 343 -9.98 4.00 -27.35
CA GLN A 343 -9.12 5.11 -27.76
C GLN A 343 -9.92 6.40 -27.98
N SER A 344 -11.15 6.29 -28.51
CA SER A 344 -12.04 7.44 -28.75
C SER A 344 -12.64 8.04 -27.47
N LYS A 345 -12.75 7.24 -26.40
CA LYS A 345 -13.33 7.62 -25.10
C LYS A 345 -12.28 8.03 -24.06
N LYS A 346 -11.00 8.02 -24.41
CA LYS A 346 -9.93 8.45 -23.50
C LYS A 346 -10.14 9.92 -23.11
N GLU A 347 -10.05 10.17 -21.81
CA GLU A 347 -10.13 11.51 -21.23
C GLU A 347 -8.82 11.88 -20.55
N ILE A 348 -8.40 13.14 -20.71
CA ILE A 348 -7.32 13.73 -19.91
C ILE A 348 -7.96 14.57 -18.80
N LEU A 349 -7.77 14.16 -17.55
CA LEU A 349 -8.36 14.84 -16.38
C LEU A 349 -7.52 16.01 -15.93
N ALA A 350 -6.21 15.81 -15.86
CA ALA A 350 -5.29 16.83 -15.42
C ALA A 350 -3.99 16.73 -16.22
N ARG A 351 -3.29 17.86 -16.33
CA ARG A 351 -2.04 18.00 -17.08
C ARG A 351 -1.05 18.86 -16.33
N GLN A 352 0.14 19.06 -16.89
CA GLN A 352 1.23 19.87 -16.32
C GLN A 352 1.73 19.25 -15.00
N PHE A 353 1.89 17.94 -15.00
CA PHE A 353 2.74 17.25 -14.02
C PHE A 353 4.20 17.29 -14.48
N HIS A 354 5.15 16.98 -13.62
CA HIS A 354 6.58 16.95 -13.95
C HIS A 354 7.10 15.51 -13.95
N GLU A 355 6.87 14.81 -15.06
CA GLU A 355 7.15 13.38 -15.21
C GLU A 355 6.40 12.54 -14.14
N PRO A 356 5.05 12.48 -14.20
CA PRO A 356 4.22 11.79 -13.22
C PRO A 356 4.46 10.28 -13.25
N ILE A 357 4.42 9.64 -12.08
CA ILE A 357 4.61 8.19 -11.93
C ILE A 357 3.46 7.63 -11.10
N GLY A 358 3.55 7.67 -9.77
CA GLY A 358 2.61 7.00 -8.89
C GLY A 358 1.20 7.59 -8.95
N ILE A 359 0.21 6.70 -8.86
CA ILE A 359 -1.22 7.04 -8.79
C ILE A 359 -1.90 6.21 -7.70
N LYS A 360 -2.82 6.81 -6.95
CA LYS A 360 -3.71 6.06 -6.05
C LYS A 360 -5.09 6.71 -5.97
N LEU A 361 -6.14 5.89 -5.94
CA LEU A 361 -7.51 6.33 -5.70
C LEU A 361 -7.86 6.15 -4.22
N ASP A 362 -8.51 7.15 -3.63
CA ASP A 362 -9.11 7.01 -2.29
C ASP A 362 -10.54 6.44 -2.36
N GLY A 363 -11.12 6.17 -1.17
CA GLY A 363 -12.50 5.69 -1.06
C GLY A 363 -13.58 6.70 -1.51
N LYS A 364 -13.20 7.95 -1.79
CA LYS A 364 -14.08 9.01 -2.33
C LYS A 364 -13.82 9.27 -3.81
N LYS A 365 -13.00 8.44 -4.48
CA LYS A 365 -12.64 8.53 -5.90
C LYS A 365 -11.84 9.80 -6.23
N GLN A 366 -11.14 10.35 -5.24
CA GLN A 366 -10.10 11.35 -5.43
C GLN A 366 -8.83 10.65 -5.91
N VAL A 367 -8.13 11.26 -6.86
CA VAL A 367 -6.91 10.69 -7.42
C VAL A 367 -5.71 11.44 -6.86
N TYR A 368 -4.82 10.72 -6.18
CA TYR A 368 -3.52 11.23 -5.81
C TYR A 368 -2.49 10.88 -6.88
N VAL A 369 -1.61 11.84 -7.20
CA VAL A 369 -0.54 11.66 -8.20
C VAL A 369 0.77 12.15 -7.61
N THR A 370 1.85 11.42 -7.84
CA THR A 370 3.21 11.83 -7.50
C THR A 370 4.05 12.02 -8.76
N ASP A 371 5.06 12.90 -8.69
CA ASP A 371 5.95 13.14 -9.82
C ASP A 371 7.43 13.29 -9.42
N LEU A 372 8.31 13.09 -10.41
CA LEU A 372 9.76 13.24 -10.22
C LEU A 372 10.18 14.69 -9.99
N GLY A 373 9.29 15.65 -10.23
CA GLY A 373 9.49 17.07 -9.90
C GLY A 373 9.24 17.42 -8.44
N GLY A 374 9.10 16.41 -7.57
CA GLY A 374 9.03 16.61 -6.12
C GLY A 374 7.67 17.09 -5.64
N SER A 375 6.58 16.74 -6.34
CA SER A 375 5.24 17.16 -5.97
C SER A 375 4.30 15.98 -5.70
N VAL A 376 3.41 16.17 -4.73
CA VAL A 376 2.23 15.31 -4.48
C VAL A 376 1.00 16.15 -4.81
N TYR A 377 0.14 15.61 -5.66
CA TYR A 377 -1.08 16.27 -6.11
C TYR A 377 -2.31 15.50 -5.66
N ARG A 378 -3.42 16.22 -5.54
CA ARG A 378 -4.77 15.66 -5.48
C ARG A 378 -5.57 16.19 -6.65
N VAL A 379 -6.24 15.30 -7.37
CA VAL A 379 -7.12 15.62 -8.49
C VAL A 379 -8.54 15.16 -8.18
N ASN A 380 -9.47 16.10 -8.16
CA ASN A 380 -10.89 15.85 -7.93
C ASN A 380 -11.66 16.26 -9.18
N ASP A 381 -12.12 15.28 -9.96
CA ASP A 381 -12.86 15.48 -11.21
C ASP A 381 -12.23 16.54 -12.15
N GLY A 382 -10.92 16.42 -12.34
CA GLY A 382 -10.11 17.34 -13.18
C GLY A 382 -9.60 18.59 -12.47
N GLU A 383 -10.08 18.91 -11.27
CA GLU A 383 -9.50 19.98 -10.44
C GLU A 383 -8.22 19.49 -9.75
N LYS A 384 -7.06 19.98 -10.24
CA LYS A 384 -5.74 19.62 -9.71
C LYS A 384 -5.29 20.61 -8.62
N SER A 385 -4.92 20.08 -7.46
CA SER A 385 -4.36 20.82 -6.32
C SER A 385 -3.01 20.23 -5.89
N VAL A 386 -2.09 21.08 -5.43
CA VAL A 386 -0.77 20.66 -4.92
C VAL A 386 -0.89 20.46 -3.40
N MET A 387 -0.61 19.25 -2.94
CA MET A 387 -0.65 18.88 -1.52
C MET A 387 0.72 19.06 -0.85
N TRP A 388 1.79 18.78 -1.60
CA TRP A 388 3.17 18.88 -1.15
C TRP A 388 4.08 19.24 -2.31
N ARG A 389 5.15 20.00 -2.01
CA ARG A 389 6.23 20.27 -2.95
C ARG A 389 7.55 20.51 -2.23
N ASP A 390 8.59 19.78 -2.62
CA ASP A 390 9.96 19.96 -2.16
C ASP A 390 10.98 19.51 -3.22
N ASN A 391 12.19 19.16 -2.81
CA ASN A 391 13.28 18.71 -3.69
C ASN A 391 13.36 17.17 -3.82
N GLY A 392 12.35 16.44 -3.38
CA GLY A 392 12.29 14.98 -3.55
C GLY A 392 12.03 14.57 -5.01
N CYS A 393 12.14 13.29 -5.31
CA CYS A 393 11.68 12.72 -6.57
C CYS A 393 10.73 11.57 -6.27
N TYR A 394 9.43 11.75 -6.49
CA TYR A 394 8.44 10.78 -6.02
C TYR A 394 8.05 9.79 -7.11
N THR A 395 8.11 8.50 -6.78
CA THR A 395 7.82 7.38 -7.70
C THR A 395 6.55 6.62 -7.35
N GLY A 396 6.26 6.42 -6.07
CA GLY A 396 5.13 5.61 -5.62
C GLY A 396 4.26 6.33 -4.59
N ILE A 397 3.00 5.93 -4.50
CA ILE A 397 2.03 6.42 -3.53
C ILE A 397 1.04 5.32 -3.12
N ALA A 398 0.77 5.20 -1.83
CA ALA A 398 -0.23 4.30 -1.26
C ALA A 398 -1.02 4.98 -0.14
N ILE A 399 -2.21 4.48 0.16
CA ILE A 399 -3.12 5.03 1.18
C ILE A 399 -3.32 3.95 2.26
N SER A 400 -3.20 4.33 3.54
CA SER A 400 -3.46 3.44 4.68
C SER A 400 -4.94 3.07 4.83
#